data_AF-A0A961QTY2-F1
#
_entry.id   AF-A0A961QTY2-F1
#
_cell.length_a   1.000
_cell.length_b   1.000
_cell.length_c   1.000
_cell.angle_alpha   90.00
_cell.angle_beta   90.00
_cell.angle_gamma   90.00
#
_symmetry.space_group_name_H-M   'P 1'
#
loop_
_entity.id
_entity.type
_entity.pdbx_description
1 polymer ?
#
loop_
_entity_poly.entity_id
_entity_poly.type
_entity_poly.pdbx_seq_one_letter_code
_entity_poly.pdbx_strand_id
1 'polypeptide(L)' 'MRLKCPSCGAEYEVAAHLIPQGGRHVQCTACHTRWFVNPAQEPEPSEDRIIERLEAWSSRPR' A
#
# COMPACT_ATOMS: atom_id res chain seq x y z
N MET A 1 10.52 9.19 -6.28
CA MET A 1 9.08 9.04 -5.96
C MET A 1 8.65 10.19 -5.07
N ARG A 2 7.42 10.66 -5.20
CA ARG A 2 6.91 11.80 -4.42
C ARG A 2 5.93 11.30 -3.37
N LEU A 3 6.15 11.71 -2.13
CA LEU A 3 5.29 11.38 -1.00
C LEU A 3 4.61 12.65 -0.48
N LYS A 4 3.33 12.52 -0.13
CA LYS A 4 2.57 13.59 0.48
C LYS A 4 2.12 13.17 1.87
N CYS A 5 2.40 13.99 2.87
CA CYS A 5 1.94 13.74 4.22
C CYS A 5 0.41 13.84 4.28
N PRO A 6 -0.30 12.81 4.79
CA PRO A 6 -1.76 12.82 4.86
C PRO A 6 -2.30 13.77 5.95
N SER A 7 -1.45 14.22 6.89
CA SER A 7 -1.88 15.07 8.02
C SER A 7 -1.72 16.56 7.76
N CYS A 8 -0.56 16.99 7.23
CA CYS A 8 -0.28 18.41 7.00
C CYS A 8 -0.14 18.78 5.51
N GLY A 9 -0.17 17.80 4.60
CA GLY A 9 -0.07 18.04 3.17
C GLY A 9 1.34 18.33 2.65
N ALA A 10 2.38 18.24 3.48
CA ALA A 10 3.77 18.44 3.06
C ALA A 10 4.20 17.43 1.99
N GLU A 11 4.97 17.88 1.00
CA GLU A 11 5.50 17.05 -0.09
C GLU A 11 6.98 16.75 0.10
N TYR A 12 7.37 15.49 -0.17
CA TYR A 12 8.73 14.99 0.00
C TYR A 12 9.16 14.24 -1.26
N GLU A 13 10.33 14.60 -1.78
CA GLU A 13 10.98 13.85 -2.86
C GLU A 13 11.95 12.85 -2.26
N VAL A 14 11.64 11.57 -2.44
CA VAL A 14 12.43 10.45 -1.92
C VAL A 14 12.87 9.53 -3.05
N ALA A 15 14.08 9.00 -2.94
CA ALA A 15 14.60 8.06 -3.91
C ALA A 15 13.92 6.69 -3.77
N ALA A 16 13.57 6.06 -4.89
CA ALA A 16 12.83 4.79 -4.89
C ALA A 16 13.61 3.65 -4.22
N HIS A 17 14.95 3.70 -4.22
CA HIS A 17 15.79 2.71 -3.54
C HIS A 17 15.67 2.73 -2.01
N LEU A 18 15.10 3.80 -1.42
CA LEU A 18 14.89 3.91 0.02
C LEU A 18 13.61 3.22 0.49
N ILE A 19 12.68 2.92 -0.43
CA ILE A 19 11.43 2.23 -0.13
C ILE A 19 11.47 0.83 -0.77
N PRO A 20 11.74 -0.23 0.01
CA PRO A 20 11.75 -1.59 -0.51
C PRO A 20 10.33 -2.03 -0.95
N GLN A 21 10.25 -3.10 -1.75
CA GLN A 21 8.96 -3.64 -2.22
C GLN A 21 8.04 -4.13 -1.09
N GLY A 22 8.60 -4.47 0.08
CA GLY A 22 7.82 -4.76 1.29
C GLY A 22 7.21 -3.52 1.96
N GLY A 23 7.45 -2.33 1.41
CA GLY A 23 7.06 -1.04 1.97
C GLY A 23 7.92 -0.59 3.15
N ARG A 24 7.69 0.65 3.60
CA ARG A 24 8.43 1.30 4.69
C ARG A 24 7.53 2.27 5.45
N HIS A 25 7.69 2.31 6.76
CA HIS A 25 7.14 3.40 7.57
C HIS A 25 8.01 4.65 7.43
N VAL A 26 7.39 5.76 7.05
CA VAL A 26 8.03 7.08 6.94
C VAL A 26 7.43 8.02 7.99
N GLN A 27 8.22 8.98 8.47
CA GLN A 27 7.79 9.99 9.43
C GLN A 27 7.87 11.38 8.79
N CYS A 28 6.79 12.16 8.93
CA CYS A 28 6.76 13.55 8.53
C CYS A 28 7.67 14.38 9.45
N THR A 29 8.58 15.16 8.88
CA THR A 29 9.41 16.09 9.67
C THR A 29 8.66 17.34 10.12
N ALA A 30 7.54 17.68 9.46
CA ALA A 30 6.76 18.87 9.77
C ALA A 30 5.72 18.64 10.89
N CYS A 31 5.10 17.46 10.96
CA CYS A 31 4.04 17.15 11.93
C CYS A 31 4.24 15.84 12.71
N HIS A 32 5.37 15.14 12.51
CA HIS A 32 5.70 13.88 13.16
C HIS A 32 4.75 12.70 12.91
N THR A 33 3.74 12.86 12.03
CA THR A 33 2.86 11.76 11.58
C THR A 33 3.67 10.68 10.89
N ARG A 34 3.41 9.42 11.27
CA ARG A 34 3.97 8.25 10.62
C ARG A 34 2.92 7.59 9.75
N TRP A 35 3.28 7.21 8.53
CA TRP A 35 2.42 6.43 7.64
C TRP A 35 3.24 5.39 6.88
N PHE A 36 2.54 4.39 6.35
CA PHE A 36 3.15 3.32 5.58
C PHE A 36 3.11 3.66 4.09
N VAL A 37 4.21 3.40 3.40
CA VAL A 37 4.36 3.63 1.96
C VAL A 37 4.83 2.32 1.34
N ASN A 38 4.14 1.86 0.30
CA ASN A 38 4.58 0.72 -0.50
C ASN A 38 4.58 1.10 -2.00
N PRO A 39 5.70 0.89 -2.74
CA PRO A 39 5.76 1.12 -4.18
C PRO A 39 4.90 0.12 -4.97
N ALA A 40 4.71 -1.09 -4.44
CA ALA A 40 3.71 -2.03 -4.90
C ALA A 40 2.38 -1.68 -4.22
N GLN A 41 1.63 -0.77 -4.83
CA GLN A 41 0.18 -0.83 -4.71
C GLN A 41 -0.23 -2.09 -5.50
N GLU A 42 -0.02 -3.27 -4.92
CA GLU A 42 -0.73 -4.45 -5.38
C GLU A 42 -2.21 -4.04 -5.27
N PRO A 43 -2.98 -4.01 -6.39
CA PRO A 43 -4.37 -3.63 -6.30
C PRO A 43 -5.00 -4.53 -5.25
N GLU A 44 -5.59 -3.94 -4.20
CA GLU A 44 -6.38 -4.73 -3.27
C GLU A 44 -7.30 -5.59 -4.14
N PRO A 45 -7.30 -6.92 -3.94
CA PRO A 45 -8.02 -7.81 -4.82
C PRO A 45 -9.46 -7.32 -4.84
N SER A 46 -9.94 -6.91 -6.02
CA SER A 46 -11.30 -6.38 -6.16
C SER A 46 -12.28 -7.39 -5.56
N GLU A 47 -13.37 -6.93 -4.94
CA GLU A 47 -14.37 -7.81 -4.32
C GLU A 47 -14.81 -8.95 -5.24
N ASP A 48 -14.93 -8.66 -6.54
CA ASP A 48 -15.19 -9.63 -7.60
C ASP A 48 -14.16 -10.78 -7.65
N ARG A 49 -12.86 -10.46 -7.58
CA ARG A 49 -11.75 -11.44 -7.51
C ARG A 49 -11.75 -12.24 -6.22
N ILE A 50 -12.20 -11.63 -5.11
CA ILE A 50 -12.32 -12.33 -3.83
C ILE A 50 -13.48 -13.34 -3.89
N ILE A 51 -14.64 -12.92 -4.40
CA ILE A 51 -15.85 -13.75 -4.56
C ILE A 51 -15.56 -14.94 -5.47
N GLU A 52 -15.00 -14.72 -6.66
CA GLU A 52 -14.71 -15.79 -7.63
C GLU A 52 -13.78 -16.86 -7.03
N ARG A 53 -12.78 -16.44 -6.26
CA ARG A 53 -11.84 -17.37 -5.60
C ARG A 53 -12.51 -18.19 -4.50
N LEU A 54 -13.48 -17.63 -3.79
CA LEU A 54 -14.27 -18.33 -2.76
C LEU A 54 -15.24 -19.33 -3.40
N GLU A 55 -15.93 -18.95 -4.47
CA GLU A 55 -16.85 -19.84 -5.21
C GLU A 55 -16.10 -21.01 -5.87
N ALA A 56 -14.92 -20.75 -6.42
CA ALA A 56 -14.04 -21.78 -6.96
C ALA A 56 -13.58 -22.78 -5.90
N TRP A 57 -13.37 -22.34 -4.65
CA TRP A 57 -13.06 -23.23 -3.54
C TRP A 57 -14.27 -24.06 -3.11
N SER A 58 -15.46 -23.47 -3.10
CA SER A 58 -16.72 -24.15 -2.77
C SER A 58 -17.14 -25.20 -3.80
N SER A 59 -16.68 -25.09 -5.04
CA SER A 59 -17.05 -25.99 -6.14
C SER A 59 -16.10 -27.18 -6.31
N ARG A 60 -15.10 -27.35 -5.43
CA ARG A 60 -14.21 -28.54 -5.49
C ARG A 60 -14.98 -29.77 -5.00
N PRO A 61 -15.17 -30.82 -5.84
CA PRO A 61 -15.72 -32.08 -5.37
C PRO A 61 -14.76 -32.70 -4.34
N ARG A 62 -15.34 -33.34 -3.32
CA ARG A 62 -14.64 -33.95 -2.19
C ARG A 62 -13.68 -35.06 -2.62
#